data_AF-A0A8X6LLA7-F1
#
_entry.id   AF-A0A8X6LLA7-F1
#
_cell.length_a   1.000
_cell.length_b   1.000
_cell.length_c   1.000
_cell.angle_alpha   90.00
_cell.angle_beta   90.00
_cell.angle_gamma   90.00
#
_symmetry.space_group_name_H-M   'P 1'
#
loop_
_entity.id
_entity.type
_entity.pdbx_description
1 polymer ?
#
loop_
_entity_poly.entity_id
_entity_poly.type
_entity_poly.pdbx_seq_one_letter_code
_entity_poly.pdbx_strand_id
1 'polypeptide(L)'
;MPHPEKENPAPTSSFICPVCDKNGSTIHGLIRHLKMHASYGKDDAAPSTSNENNTRRGSDAAKVFMEVVTKEAKEIEYLYSNKKPMIPLAKEQQDAEASSTHCYICGGNFTKENWKVVDHCHLRGVYRGPAHNAWII
;
A
#
# COMPACT_ATOMS: atom_id res chain seq x y z
N MET A 1 12.05 -6.04 -56.03
CA MET A 1 11.53 -7.36 -55.64
C MET A 1 11.52 -7.41 -54.12
N PRO A 2 10.35 -7.53 -53.46
CA PRO A 2 10.29 -7.60 -52.01
C PRO A 2 10.60 -9.03 -51.52
N HIS A 3 11.39 -9.12 -50.45
CA HIS A 3 11.60 -10.36 -49.70
C HIS A 3 10.36 -10.68 -48.85
N PRO A 4 10.02 -11.96 -48.62
CA PRO A 4 8.89 -12.32 -47.78
C PRO A 4 9.19 -12.00 -46.30
N GLU A 5 8.29 -11.24 -45.69
CA GLU A 5 8.19 -11.05 -44.25
C GLU A 5 7.99 -12.42 -43.59
N LYS A 6 8.91 -12.81 -42.71
CA LYS A 6 8.66 -13.92 -41.81
C LYS A 6 7.83 -13.37 -40.65
N GLU A 7 6.54 -13.64 -40.67
CA GLU A 7 5.68 -13.47 -39.50
C GLU A 7 6.26 -14.27 -38.33
N ASN A 8 6.63 -13.56 -37.27
CA ASN A 8 7.10 -14.14 -36.03
C ASN A 8 5.84 -14.44 -35.18
N PRO A 9 5.49 -15.70 -34.88
CA PRO A 9 4.26 -15.99 -34.15
C PRO A 9 4.39 -15.44 -32.71
N ALA A 10 3.35 -14.74 -32.27
CA ALA A 10 3.24 -14.19 -30.92
C ALA A 10 3.51 -15.29 -29.87
N PRO A 11 4.17 -14.96 -28.73
CA PRO A 11 4.41 -15.94 -27.69
C PRO A 11 3.07 -16.39 -27.11
N THR A 12 2.65 -17.61 -27.44
CA THR A 12 1.51 -18.24 -26.76
C THR A 12 1.92 -18.44 -25.31
N SER A 13 1.45 -17.59 -24.41
CA SER A 13 1.72 -17.72 -22.97
C SER A 13 1.08 -19.01 -22.47
N SER A 14 1.86 -20.08 -22.47
CA SER A 14 1.51 -21.40 -21.97
C SER A 14 1.77 -21.42 -20.47
N PHE A 15 0.71 -21.50 -19.66
CA PHE A 15 0.84 -21.54 -18.20
C PHE A 15 1.05 -23.00 -17.76
N ILE A 16 2.30 -23.36 -17.50
CA ILE A 16 2.69 -24.75 -17.19
C ILE A 16 2.64 -24.98 -15.68
N CYS A 17 2.07 -26.12 -15.27
CA CYS A 17 2.06 -26.56 -13.88
C CYS A 17 3.46 -27.01 -13.44
N PRO A 18 4.11 -26.36 -12.45
CA PRO A 18 5.44 -26.73 -11.99
C PRO A 18 5.50 -28.08 -11.24
N VAL A 19 4.35 -28.71 -10.96
CA VAL A 19 4.29 -29.99 -10.23
C VAL A 19 4.17 -31.18 -11.17
N CYS A 20 3.53 -31.01 -12.34
CA CYS A 20 3.27 -32.13 -13.26
C CYS A 20 3.32 -31.75 -14.74
N ASP A 21 3.90 -30.60 -15.07
CA ASP A 21 4.11 -30.04 -16.41
C ASP A 21 2.87 -29.97 -17.32
N LYS A 22 1.67 -29.99 -16.73
CA LYS A 22 0.43 -29.84 -17.48
C LYS A 22 0.26 -28.40 -17.94
N ASN A 23 -0.02 -28.24 -19.22
CA ASN A 23 -0.22 -26.94 -19.83
C ASN A 23 -1.66 -26.44 -19.59
N GLY A 24 -1.79 -25.23 -19.05
CA GLY A 24 -3.04 -24.54 -18.82
C GLY A 24 -3.25 -23.45 -19.88
N SER A 25 -4.44 -23.44 -20.49
CA SER A 25 -4.83 -22.42 -21.47
C SER A 25 -5.06 -21.04 -20.86
N THR A 26 -5.22 -20.96 -19.54
CA THR A 26 -5.40 -19.70 -18.78
C THR A 26 -4.78 -19.82 -17.40
N ILE A 27 -4.34 -18.70 -16.84
CA ILE A 27 -3.80 -18.62 -15.47
C ILE A 27 -4.80 -19.09 -14.41
N HIS A 28 -6.10 -18.79 -14.60
CA HIS A 28 -7.15 -19.21 -13.67
C HIS A 28 -7.37 -20.74 -13.72
N GLY A 29 -7.24 -21.34 -14.91
CA GLY A 29 -7.23 -22.78 -15.09
C GLY A 29 -6.03 -23.45 -14.40
N LEU A 30 -4.85 -22.82 -14.48
CA LEU A 30 -3.65 -23.30 -13.80
C LEU A 30 -3.80 -23.24 -12.26
N ILE A 31 -4.28 -22.12 -11.72
CA ILE A 31 -4.51 -21.96 -10.26
C ILE A 31 -5.50 -23.00 -9.74
N ARG A 32 -6.58 -23.28 -10.49
CA ARG A 32 -7.54 -24.34 -10.14
C ARG A 32 -6.90 -25.72 -10.19
N HIS A 33 -6.06 -25.97 -11.19
CA HIS A 33 -5.35 -27.23 -11.33
C HIS A 33 -4.33 -27.46 -10.19
N LEU A 34 -3.62 -26.43 -9.76
CA LEU A 34 -2.62 -26.51 -8.69
C LEU A 34 -3.21 -26.94 -7.35
N LYS A 35 -4.48 -26.61 -7.07
CA LYS A 35 -5.20 -27.07 -5.87
C LYS A 35 -5.41 -28.58 -5.81
N MET A 36 -5.25 -29.30 -6.93
CA MET A 36 -5.28 -30.77 -6.94
C MET A 36 -3.96 -31.39 -6.45
N HIS A 37 -2.88 -30.61 -6.43
CA HIS A 37 -1.60 -31.04 -5.88
C HIS A 37 -1.55 -30.68 -4.40
N ALA A 38 -1.78 -31.67 -3.53
CA ALA A 38 -1.84 -31.48 -2.07
C ALA A 38 -0.54 -30.94 -1.42
N SER A 39 0.55 -30.88 -2.18
CA SER A 39 1.86 -30.35 -1.78
C SER A 39 2.12 -28.91 -2.23
N TYR A 40 1.33 -28.35 -3.14
CA TYR A 40 1.56 -27.00 -3.65
C TYR A 40 1.11 -25.96 -2.60
N GLY A 41 2.07 -25.41 -1.84
CA GLY A 41 1.84 -24.33 -0.87
C GLY A 41 2.11 -24.66 0.60
N LYS A 42 3.07 -25.54 0.92
CA LYS A 42 3.43 -25.85 2.32
C LYS A 42 4.71 -25.19 2.85
N ASP A 43 5.40 -24.37 2.07
CA ASP A 43 6.82 -24.10 2.38
C ASP A 43 7.15 -22.66 2.81
N ASP A 44 6.22 -21.69 2.80
CA ASP A 44 6.53 -20.30 3.16
C ASP A 44 5.65 -19.77 4.29
N ALA A 45 6.10 -20.00 5.53
CA ALA A 45 5.64 -19.28 6.70
C ALA A 45 6.28 -17.87 6.72
N ALA A 46 5.48 -16.82 6.55
CA ALA A 46 5.84 -15.43 6.82
C ALA A 46 4.61 -14.66 7.36
N PRO A 47 4.81 -13.56 8.12
CA PRO A 47 4.11 -13.29 9.38
C PRO A 47 2.66 -12.82 9.21
N SER A 48 1.87 -13.14 10.24
CA SER A 48 0.48 -12.74 10.44
C SER A 48 0.24 -11.26 10.13
N THR A 49 -0.34 -11.00 8.96
CA THR A 49 -1.24 -9.87 8.79
C THR A 49 -2.61 -10.50 8.63
N SER A 50 -3.54 -10.16 9.53
CA SER A 50 -4.91 -10.63 9.51
C SER A 50 -5.64 -10.05 8.31
N ASN A 51 -5.37 -10.60 7.11
CA ASN A 51 -6.27 -10.47 5.99
C ASN A 51 -7.04 -11.80 5.85
N GLU A 52 -7.85 -12.08 6.87
CA GLU A 52 -8.93 -13.02 6.71
C GLU A 52 -9.89 -12.40 5.71
N ASN A 53 -9.88 -12.89 4.47
CA ASN A 53 -10.92 -12.59 3.48
C ASN A 53 -12.26 -13.12 4.01
N ASN A 54 -12.88 -12.36 4.92
CA ASN A 54 -14.17 -12.63 5.56
C ASN A 54 -15.31 -12.39 4.57
N THR A 55 -15.32 -13.20 3.51
CA THR A 55 -16.40 -13.17 2.51
C THR A 55 -17.65 -13.77 3.13
N ARG A 56 -18.46 -12.94 3.80
CA ARG A 56 -19.77 -13.34 4.34
C ARG A 56 -20.83 -13.21 3.25
N ARG A 57 -21.63 -14.28 3.09
CA ARG A 57 -22.75 -14.35 2.15
C ARG A 57 -24.05 -14.59 2.93
N GLY A 58 -25.19 -14.19 2.38
CA GLY A 58 -26.51 -14.36 3.00
C GLY A 58 -27.19 -13.02 3.31
N SER A 59 -28.43 -13.08 3.83
CA SER A 59 -29.28 -11.91 4.10
C SER A 59 -28.61 -10.86 5.00
N ASP A 60 -27.78 -11.32 5.93
CA ASP A 60 -27.19 -10.48 6.97
C ASP A 60 -25.84 -9.89 6.56
N ALA A 61 -25.36 -10.17 5.34
CA ALA A 61 -24.06 -9.70 4.85
C ALA A 61 -23.95 -8.17 4.89
N ALA A 62 -25.02 -7.46 4.50
CA ALA A 62 -25.05 -6.00 4.54
C ALA A 62 -24.96 -5.45 5.97
N LYS A 63 -25.66 -6.09 6.93
CA LYS A 63 -25.61 -5.70 8.34
C LYS A 63 -24.20 -5.84 8.90
N VAL A 64 -23.58 -7.00 8.71
CA VAL A 64 -22.23 -7.27 9.21
C VAL A 64 -21.20 -6.33 8.55
N PHE A 65 -21.35 -6.05 7.24
CA PHE A 65 -20.51 -5.07 6.56
C PHE A 65 -20.59 -3.69 7.22
N MET A 66 -21.80 -3.20 7.48
CA MET A 66 -21.99 -1.89 8.13
C MET A 66 -21.42 -1.87 9.55
N GLU A 67 -21.57 -2.96 10.31
CA GLU A 67 -21.01 -3.08 11.67
C GLU A 67 -19.48 -2.99 11.65
N VAL A 68 -18.83 -3.74 10.75
CA VAL A 68 -17.37 -3.72 10.59
C VAL A 68 -16.90 -2.33 10.17
N VAL A 69 -17.44 -1.76 9.10
CA VAL A 69 -17.04 -0.44 8.61
C VAL A 69 -17.23 0.64 9.68
N THR A 70 -18.32 0.58 10.43
CA THR A 70 -18.57 1.53 11.53
C THR A 70 -17.56 1.36 12.66
N LYS A 71 -17.19 0.13 12.99
CA LYS A 71 -16.15 -0.14 14.00
C LYS A 71 -14.79 0.41 13.55
N GLU A 72 -14.37 0.10 12.32
CA GLU A 72 -13.12 0.59 11.75
C GLU A 72 -13.09 2.13 11.72
N ALA A 73 -14.18 2.77 11.31
CA ALA A 73 -14.29 4.23 11.30
C ALA A 73 -14.09 4.84 12.69
N LYS A 74 -14.69 4.26 13.73
CA LYS A 74 -14.53 4.71 15.12
C LYS A 74 -13.10 4.51 15.62
N GLU A 75 -12.45 3.41 15.27
CA GLU A 75 -11.06 3.15 15.66
C GLU A 75 -10.11 4.15 15.00
N ILE A 76 -10.30 4.41 13.70
CA ILE A 76 -9.54 5.44 12.98
C ILE A 76 -9.78 6.81 13.61
N GLU A 77 -11.04 7.20 13.86
CA GLU A 77 -11.37 8.48 14.50
C GLU A 77 -10.69 8.62 15.87
N TYR A 78 -10.70 7.57 16.69
CA TYR A 78 -10.01 7.54 17.97
C TYR A 78 -8.49 7.74 17.82
N LEU A 79 -7.85 7.06 16.86
CA LEU A 79 -6.42 7.19 16.61
C LEU A 79 -6.04 8.62 16.18
N TYR A 80 -6.84 9.25 15.32
CA TYR A 80 -6.58 10.61 14.84
C TYR A 80 -6.97 11.70 15.85
N SER A 81 -7.89 11.42 16.77
CA SER A 81 -8.23 12.32 17.88
C SER A 81 -7.12 12.39 18.94
N ASN A 82 -6.35 11.31 19.10
CA ASN A 82 -5.24 11.21 20.06
C ASN A 82 -3.90 11.46 19.37
N LYS A 83 -3.71 12.67 18.84
CA LYS A 83 -2.49 13.06 18.11
C LYS A 83 -1.26 12.91 19.02
N LYS A 84 -0.28 12.11 18.58
CA LYS A 84 0.99 12.00 19.30
C LYS A 84 1.77 13.30 19.21
N PRO A 85 2.43 13.71 20.31
CA PRO A 85 3.35 14.84 20.25
C PRO A 85 4.50 14.51 19.29
N MET A 86 5.06 15.56 18.73
CA MET A 86 6.24 15.43 17.88
C MET A 86 7.42 14.89 18.71
N ILE A 87 8.14 13.92 18.14
CA ILE A 87 9.40 13.45 18.69
C ILE A 87 10.46 14.55 18.46
N PRO A 88 11.26 14.92 19.47
CA PRO A 88 12.33 15.89 19.29
C PRO A 88 13.23 15.55 18.10
N LEU A 89 13.53 16.55 17.28
CA LEU A 89 14.40 16.39 16.12
C LEU A 89 15.82 16.01 16.55
N ALA A 90 16.42 15.07 15.83
CA ALA A 90 17.86 14.83 15.90
C ALA A 90 18.63 16.04 15.38
N LYS A 91 19.91 16.19 15.76
CA LYS A 91 20.71 17.38 15.44
C LYS A 91 20.79 17.63 13.93
N GLU A 92 21.00 16.59 13.16
CA GLU A 92 21.06 16.64 11.70
C GLU A 92 19.73 17.10 11.09
N GLN A 93 18.61 16.68 11.68
CA GLN A 93 17.29 17.09 11.23
C GLN A 93 16.98 18.54 11.59
N GLN A 94 17.44 19.01 12.76
CA GLN A 94 17.33 20.43 13.12
C GLN A 94 18.11 21.30 12.14
N ASP A 95 19.31 20.89 11.77
CA ASP A 95 20.15 21.65 10.83
C ASP A 95 19.56 21.65 9.41
N ALA A 96 19.02 20.51 8.97
CA ALA A 96 18.31 20.40 7.70
C ALA A 96 16.98 21.19 7.68
N GLU A 97 16.22 21.18 8.77
CA GLU A 97 15.01 21.98 8.91
C GLU A 97 15.35 23.48 8.88
N ALA A 98 16.33 23.91 9.68
CA ALA A 98 16.74 25.30 9.78
C ALA A 98 17.21 25.88 8.44
N SER A 99 17.98 25.11 7.68
CA SER A 99 18.51 25.52 6.37
C SER A 99 17.50 25.39 5.21
N SER A 100 16.36 24.74 5.42
CA SER A 100 15.37 24.60 4.34
C SER A 100 14.66 25.91 4.01
N THR A 101 14.59 26.18 2.71
CA THR A 101 13.93 27.32 2.09
C THR A 101 12.64 26.95 1.37
N HIS A 102 12.37 25.66 1.18
CA HIS A 102 11.23 25.15 0.41
C HIS A 102 10.40 24.16 1.22
N CYS A 103 9.10 24.17 0.98
CA CYS A 103 8.14 23.23 1.52
C CYS A 103 8.36 21.83 0.96
N TYR A 104 8.45 20.82 1.81
CA TYR A 104 8.66 19.43 1.37
C TYR A 104 7.44 18.85 0.63
N ILE A 105 6.24 19.42 0.85
CA ILE A 105 4.99 18.93 0.25
C ILE A 105 4.83 19.44 -1.18
N CYS A 106 4.94 20.75 -1.39
CA CYS A 106 4.67 21.37 -2.69
C CYS A 106 5.94 21.84 -3.42
N GLY A 107 7.11 21.83 -2.76
CA GLY A 107 8.36 22.33 -3.32
C GLY A 107 8.45 23.84 -3.44
N GLY A 108 7.46 24.61 -2.96
CA GLY A 108 7.44 26.07 -3.05
C GLY A 108 8.20 26.76 -1.91
N ASN A 109 8.64 27.99 -2.14
CA ASN A 109 9.30 28.82 -1.11
C ASN A 109 8.36 29.19 0.04
N PHE A 110 8.94 29.44 1.22
CA PHE A 110 8.22 30.04 2.35
C PHE A 110 8.07 31.55 2.17
N THR A 111 6.94 32.09 2.61
CA THR A 111 6.67 33.55 2.62
C THR A 111 6.27 34.02 4.01
N LYS A 112 6.00 35.32 4.19
CA LYS A 112 5.49 35.85 5.46
C LYS A 112 4.08 35.38 5.77
N GLU A 113 3.27 35.20 4.73
CA GLU A 113 1.88 34.75 4.83
C GLU A 113 1.81 33.23 5.00
N ASN A 114 2.74 32.51 4.37
CA ASN A 114 2.84 31.07 4.40
C ASN A 114 4.22 30.64 4.91
N TRP A 115 4.41 30.80 6.22
CA TRP A 115 5.71 30.61 6.87
C TRP A 115 6.04 29.14 7.11
N LYS A 116 7.34 28.89 7.36
CA LYS A 116 7.88 27.56 7.64
C LYS A 116 7.41 27.07 9.00
N VAL A 117 6.87 25.85 9.02
CA VAL A 117 6.58 25.08 10.23
C VAL A 117 7.10 23.66 10.06
N VAL A 118 7.16 22.93 11.16
CA VAL A 118 7.64 21.55 11.20
C VAL A 118 6.45 20.60 11.09
N ASP A 119 6.40 19.79 10.03
CA ASP A 119 5.37 18.76 9.88
C ASP A 119 5.82 17.42 10.47
N HIS A 120 4.89 16.73 11.13
CA HIS A 120 5.12 15.41 11.71
C HIS A 120 3.93 14.47 11.52
N CYS A 121 4.18 13.18 11.61
CA CYS A 121 3.13 12.16 11.56
C CYS A 121 2.36 12.11 12.89
N HIS A 122 1.07 12.44 12.89
CA HIS A 122 0.25 12.39 14.11
C HIS A 122 0.09 11.01 14.75
N LEU A 123 0.25 9.92 13.99
CA LEU A 123 0.20 8.56 14.54
C LEU A 123 1.51 8.12 15.20
N ARG A 124 2.66 8.64 14.72
CA ARG A 124 4.00 8.16 15.11
C ARG A 124 4.87 9.22 15.80
N GLY A 125 4.50 10.50 15.73
CA GLY A 125 5.32 11.63 16.20
C GLY A 125 6.52 11.95 15.31
N VAL A 126 6.74 11.21 14.22
CA VAL A 126 7.98 11.28 13.41
C VAL A 126 7.95 12.48 12.47
N TYR A 127 9.05 13.24 12.46
CA TYR A 127 9.29 14.36 11.54
C TYR A 127 9.21 13.93 10.07
N ARG A 128 8.56 14.76 9.25
CA ARG A 128 8.45 14.55 7.80
C ARG A 128 9.22 15.60 7.00
N GLY A 129 9.13 16.86 7.41
CA GLY A 129 9.81 17.94 6.72
C GLY A 129 9.31 19.33 7.10
N PRO A 130 9.96 20.37 6.57
CA PRO A 130 9.50 21.74 6.70
C PRO A 130 8.32 21.95 5.75
N ALA A 131 7.19 22.39 6.28
CA ALA A 131 5.96 22.61 5.54
C ALA A 131 5.48 24.05 5.69
N HIS A 132 4.57 24.41 4.81
CA HIS A 132 3.78 25.62 4.89
C HIS A 132 2.80 25.54 6.06
N ASN A 133 2.63 26.63 6.82
CA ASN A 133 1.74 26.65 8.00
C ASN A 133 0.30 26.22 7.71
N ALA A 134 -0.19 26.46 6.49
CA ALA A 134 -1.51 26.04 6.05
C ALA A 134 -1.63 24.53 5.73
N TRP A 135 -0.53 23.78 5.81
CA TRP A 135 -0.43 22.39 5.35
C TRP A 135 -0.09 21.41 6.49
N ILE A 136 -0.15 21.86 7.74
CA ILE A 136 -0.04 20.97 8.90
C ILE A 136 -1.32 20.14 9.00
N ILE A 137 -1.20 18.82 9.10
CA ILE A 137 -2.34 17.88 9.17
C ILE A 137 -2.31 17.14 10.48
#